data_AF-A0A7K4IB69-F1
#
_entry.id   AF-A0A7K4IB69-F1
#
_cell.length_a   1.000
_cell.length_b   1.000
_cell.length_c   1.000
_cell.angle_alpha   90.00
_cell.angle_beta   90.00
_cell.angle_gamma   90.00
#
_symmetry.space_group_name_H-M   'P 1'
#
loop_
_entity.id
_entity.type
_entity.pdbx_description
1 polymer ?
#
loop_
_entity_poly.entity_id
_entity_poly.type
_entity_poly.pdbx_seq_one_letter_code
_entity_poly.pdbx_strand_id
1 'polypeptide(L)'
;MTAAESVWSRVYHNQVDALSKISLANLLLRGSDEQIDIVRMPTDSPYMDYELYVKTRVRWKDGTADGDVLPYMPRLLSIVETLRSSRGVPSEIRFDTDEGVAAYIPTQRHISDIPDHPREAAQYLRALVKDIMDDFYETVQDVEDYFWFAARQRGFSPEIVARMARKEPGYYSYDRIQRFERVMQSYFSVKFRVHRSESKLAWEE
;
A
#
# COMPACT_ATOMS: atom_id res chain seq x y z
N MET A 1 39.81 -21.16 18.31
CA MET A 1 38.70 -20.36 17.75
C MET A 1 39.22 -19.69 16.49
N THR A 2 38.69 -20.08 15.34
CA THR A 2 39.18 -19.60 14.04
C THR A 2 38.57 -18.22 13.72
N ALA A 3 39.24 -17.42 12.89
CA ALA A 3 38.75 -16.10 12.48
C ALA A 3 37.31 -16.15 11.92
N ALA A 4 36.95 -17.25 11.25
CA ALA A 4 35.60 -17.51 10.77
C ALA A 4 34.57 -17.53 11.92
N GLU A 5 34.79 -18.30 12.99
CA GLU A 5 33.88 -18.39 14.16
C GLU A 5 33.64 -17.03 14.84
N SER A 6 34.63 -16.13 14.82
CA SER A 6 34.50 -14.77 15.37
C SER A 6 33.68 -13.82 14.51
N VAL A 7 33.66 -14.04 13.20
CA VAL A 7 32.85 -13.28 12.25
C VAL A 7 31.39 -13.76 12.32
N TRP A 8 31.19 -15.08 12.45
CA TRP A 8 29.87 -15.69 12.62
C TRP A 8 29.15 -15.17 13.86
N SER A 9 29.80 -15.16 15.02
CA SER A 9 29.17 -14.68 16.26
C SER A 9 28.77 -13.21 16.19
N ARG A 10 29.58 -12.37 15.53
CA ARG A 10 29.29 -10.93 15.35
C ARG A 10 28.14 -10.67 14.39
N VAL A 11 28.10 -11.33 13.23
CA VAL A 11 27.02 -11.15 12.25
C VAL A 11 25.68 -11.62 12.83
N TYR A 12 25.65 -12.77 13.50
CA TYR A 12 24.45 -13.26 14.18
C TYR A 12 24.01 -12.34 15.33
N HIS A 13 24.94 -11.83 16.15
CA HIS A 13 24.60 -10.88 17.20
C HIS A 13 24.01 -9.57 16.65
N ASN A 14 24.58 -9.03 15.58
CA ASN A 14 24.10 -7.79 14.96
C ASN A 14 22.70 -7.96 14.37
N GLN A 15 22.40 -9.11 13.74
CA GLN A 15 21.06 -9.39 13.23
C GLN A 15 20.03 -9.58 14.34
N VAL A 16 20.39 -10.29 15.42
CA VAL A 16 19.49 -10.49 16.58
C VAL A 16 19.21 -9.17 17.31
N ASP A 17 20.22 -8.31 17.45
CA ASP A 17 20.07 -6.99 18.06
C ASP A 17 19.17 -6.07 17.21
N ALA A 18 19.38 -6.04 15.89
CA ALA A 18 18.51 -5.30 14.98
C ALA A 18 17.05 -5.80 15.00
N LEU A 19 16.81 -7.12 15.01
CA LEU A 19 15.46 -7.68 15.13
C LEU A 19 14.79 -7.29 16.46
N SER A 20 15.58 -7.19 17.53
CA SER A 20 15.09 -6.74 18.84
C SER A 20 14.69 -5.26 18.82
N LYS A 21 15.46 -4.42 18.12
CA LYS A 21 15.14 -3.00 17.89
C LYS A 21 13.90 -2.82 17.02
N ILE A 22 13.74 -3.61 15.95
CA ILE A 22 12.52 -3.63 15.12
C ILE A 22 11.30 -4.04 15.97
N SER A 23 11.45 -5.07 16.81
CA SER A 23 10.38 -5.53 17.70
C SER A 23 9.97 -4.45 18.72
N LEU A 24 10.93 -3.72 19.27
CA LEU A 24 10.67 -2.57 20.15
C LEU A 24 9.93 -1.45 19.41
N ALA A 25 10.36 -1.11 18.19
CA ALA A 25 9.69 -0.10 17.36
C ALA A 25 8.24 -0.53 17.06
N ASN A 26 8.01 -1.78 16.67
CA ASN A 26 6.67 -2.32 16.42
C ASN A 26 5.79 -2.33 17.68
N LEU A 27 6.38 -2.54 18.87
CA LEU A 27 5.65 -2.43 20.13
C LEU A 27 5.20 -0.99 20.42
N LEU A 28 6.02 0.01 20.05
CA LEU A 28 5.64 1.42 20.13
C LEU A 28 4.57 1.80 19.09
N LEU A 29 4.51 1.09 17.97
CA LEU A 29 3.52 1.23 16.90
C LEU A 29 2.28 0.34 17.09
N ARG A 30 2.15 -0.40 18.20
CA ARG A 30 1.08 -1.40 18.39
C ARG A 30 -0.36 -0.85 18.26
N GLY A 31 -0.54 0.47 18.36
CA GLY A 31 -1.84 1.13 18.18
C GLY A 31 -2.12 1.64 16.76
N SER A 32 -1.21 1.44 15.81
CA SER A 32 -1.31 1.92 14.43
C SER A 32 -1.33 0.75 13.43
N ASP A 33 -1.81 1.00 12.21
CA ASP A 33 -1.91 -0.03 11.15
C ASP A 33 -0.52 -0.31 10.51
N GLU A 34 0.47 0.55 10.77
CA GLU A 34 1.85 0.49 10.28
C GLU A 34 2.78 -0.33 11.17
N GLN A 35 3.57 -1.19 10.55
CA GLN A 35 4.62 -2.00 11.16
C GLN A 35 5.87 -1.99 10.29
N ILE A 36 7.03 -2.23 10.90
CA ILE A 36 8.30 -2.41 10.20
C ILE A 36 8.57 -3.91 10.08
N ASP A 37 8.89 -4.35 8.88
CA ASP A 37 9.20 -5.74 8.56
C ASP A 37 10.46 -5.83 7.69
N ILE A 38 11.01 -7.02 7.57
CA ILE A 38 12.15 -7.33 6.69
C ILE A 38 11.76 -8.43 5.72
N VAL A 39 12.03 -8.25 4.43
CA VAL A 39 11.82 -9.32 3.45
C VAL A 39 13.09 -10.16 3.40
N ARG A 40 13.02 -11.38 3.94
CA ARG A 40 14.11 -12.36 3.85
C ARG A 40 14.05 -13.04 2.49
N MET A 41 15.03 -12.78 1.62
CA MET A 41 15.16 -13.59 0.40
C MET A 41 15.58 -15.02 0.78
N PRO A 42 15.05 -16.06 0.12
CA PRO A 42 15.35 -17.47 0.40
C PRO A 42 16.72 -17.89 -0.17
N THR A 43 17.76 -17.10 0.09
CA THR A 43 19.14 -17.46 -0.24
C THR A 43 19.90 -17.72 1.05
N ASP A 44 20.66 -18.81 1.10
CA ASP A 44 21.47 -19.27 2.23
C ASP A 44 22.67 -18.34 2.53
N SER A 45 22.63 -17.07 2.12
CA SER A 45 23.71 -16.12 2.32
C SER A 45 23.47 -15.26 3.58
N PRO A 46 24.25 -15.49 4.65
CA PRO A 46 24.18 -14.71 5.90
C PRO A 46 24.77 -13.29 5.74
N TYR A 47 25.29 -12.96 4.56
CA TYR A 47 25.93 -11.68 4.24
C TYR A 47 24.99 -10.65 3.62
N MET A 48 23.70 -10.98 3.44
CA MET A 48 22.76 -10.02 2.90
C MET A 48 22.29 -9.08 4.00
N ASP A 49 22.61 -7.80 3.84
CA ASP A 49 21.98 -6.74 4.59
C ASP A 49 20.53 -6.63 4.09
N TYR A 50 19.56 -6.92 4.96
CA TYR A 50 18.16 -7.00 4.56
C TYR A 50 17.55 -5.60 4.47
N GLU A 51 16.78 -5.36 3.42
CA GLU A 51 16.02 -4.12 3.27
C GLU A 51 14.83 -4.09 4.26
N LEU A 52 14.61 -2.92 4.86
CA LEU A 52 13.48 -2.61 5.72
C LEU A 52 12.27 -2.23 4.86
N TYR A 53 11.11 -2.75 5.24
CA TYR A 53 9.83 -2.45 4.62
C TYR A 53 8.85 -1.91 5.66
N VAL A 54 8.01 -0.96 5.24
CA VAL A 54 6.82 -0.58 6.01
C VAL A 54 5.68 -1.46 5.54
N LYS A 55 5.21 -2.33 6.44
CA LYS A 55 3.99 -3.12 6.28
C LYS A 55 2.84 -2.31 6.82
N THR A 56 1.84 -2.04 5.98
CA THR A 56 0.69 -1.24 6.39
C THR A 56 -0.59 -1.71 5.70
N ARG A 57 -1.70 -1.18 6.18
CA ARG A 57 -3.03 -1.40 5.65
C ARG A 57 -3.61 -0.06 5.20
N VAL A 58 -3.61 0.16 3.90
CA VAL A 58 -4.06 1.42 3.28
C VAL A 58 -5.56 1.38 3.10
N ARG A 59 -6.28 2.28 3.77
CA ARG A 59 -7.73 2.39 3.63
C ARG A 59 -8.07 3.11 2.33
N TRP A 60 -8.93 2.48 1.53
CA TRP A 60 -9.43 3.04 0.26
C TRP A 60 -10.89 3.53 0.36
N LYS A 61 -11.55 3.28 1.50
CA LYS A 61 -12.93 3.65 1.81
C LYS A 61 -12.99 4.31 3.18
N ASP A 62 -13.74 5.40 3.28
CA ASP A 62 -14.00 6.08 4.54
C ASP A 62 -15.21 5.44 5.24
N GLY A 63 -14.95 4.45 6.09
CA GLY A 63 -15.95 3.84 6.98
C GLY A 63 -16.95 2.88 6.33
N THR A 64 -17.95 2.48 7.12
CA THR A 64 -18.96 1.44 6.82
C THR A 64 -20.09 1.94 5.92
N ALA A 65 -19.79 2.77 4.93
CA ALA A 65 -20.77 3.18 3.93
C ALA A 65 -21.05 1.99 2.99
N ASP A 66 -22.00 1.15 3.38
CA ASP A 66 -22.60 0.13 2.53
C ASP A 66 -23.11 0.79 1.23
N GLY A 67 -22.84 0.19 0.08
CA GLY A 67 -23.48 0.61 -1.17
C GLY A 67 -22.65 0.52 -2.44
N ASP A 68 -21.59 1.32 -2.62
CA ASP A 68 -21.04 1.53 -3.96
C ASP A 68 -19.52 1.70 -4.01
N VAL A 69 -18.86 0.85 -4.82
CA VAL A 69 -17.40 0.88 -5.03
C VAL A 69 -16.98 1.99 -6.02
N LEU A 70 -17.87 2.36 -6.95
CA LEU A 70 -17.57 3.27 -8.07
C LEU A 70 -16.94 4.62 -7.64
N PRO A 71 -17.42 5.30 -6.58
CA PRO A 71 -16.83 6.57 -6.14
C PRO A 71 -15.42 6.43 -5.57
N TYR A 72 -15.08 5.25 -5.03
CA TYR A 72 -13.78 4.97 -4.43
C TYR A 72 -12.78 4.36 -5.41
N MET A 73 -13.23 3.96 -6.62
CA MET A 73 -12.35 3.39 -7.66
C MET A 73 -11.15 4.28 -8.01
N PRO A 74 -11.28 5.61 -8.17
CA PRO A 74 -10.13 6.47 -8.45
C PRO A 74 -9.04 6.41 -7.36
N ARG A 75 -9.44 6.47 -6.09
CA ARG A 75 -8.52 6.38 -4.95
C ARG A 75 -7.85 5.01 -4.88
N LEU A 76 -8.64 3.95 -5.05
CA LEU A 76 -8.14 2.57 -5.10
C LEU A 76 -7.08 2.41 -6.21
N LEU A 77 -7.37 2.89 -7.42
CA LEU A 77 -6.45 2.80 -8.55
C LEU A 77 -5.20 3.66 -8.34
N SER A 78 -5.33 4.82 -7.70
CA SER A 78 -4.20 5.67 -7.34
C SER A 78 -3.28 4.98 -6.33
N ILE A 79 -3.83 4.27 -5.36
CA ILE A 79 -3.08 3.41 -4.43
C ILE A 79 -2.33 2.31 -5.20
N VAL A 80 -3.01 1.59 -6.11
CA VAL A 80 -2.37 0.51 -6.89
C VAL A 80 -1.28 1.05 -7.81
N GLU A 81 -1.49 2.18 -8.47
CA GLU A 81 -0.51 2.81 -9.35
C GLU A 81 0.71 3.27 -8.55
N THR A 82 0.51 3.88 -7.37
CA THR A 82 1.59 4.32 -6.47
C THR A 82 2.39 3.13 -5.95
N LEU A 83 1.70 2.04 -5.57
CA LEU A 83 2.37 0.82 -5.18
C LEU A 83 3.17 0.25 -6.35
N ARG A 84 2.67 0.25 -7.59
CA ARG A 84 3.38 -0.27 -8.77
C ARG A 84 4.79 0.29 -8.96
N SER A 85 5.00 1.58 -8.66
CA SER A 85 6.34 2.20 -8.71
C SER A 85 7.29 1.73 -7.60
N SER A 86 6.77 1.14 -6.53
CA SER A 86 7.56 0.63 -5.42
C SER A 86 8.08 -0.78 -5.72
N ARG A 87 9.39 -1.01 -5.53
CA ARG A 87 10.04 -2.31 -5.73
C ARG A 87 9.57 -3.29 -4.63
N GLY A 88 8.48 -4.01 -4.88
CA GLY A 88 7.97 -5.01 -3.94
C GLY A 88 6.47 -5.30 -3.98
N VAL A 89 5.75 -4.85 -5.01
CA VAL A 89 4.29 -5.01 -5.03
C VAL A 89 3.87 -6.48 -5.05
N PRO A 90 2.97 -6.90 -4.14
CA PRO A 90 2.26 -8.16 -4.26
C PRO A 90 1.51 -8.20 -5.60
N SER A 91 1.75 -9.24 -6.41
CA SER A 91 1.07 -9.46 -7.69
C SER A 91 -0.45 -9.71 -7.57
N GLU A 92 -1.01 -9.69 -6.35
CA GLU A 92 -2.40 -10.01 -6.05
C GLU A 92 -2.95 -9.04 -4.99
N ILE A 93 -3.96 -8.25 -5.36
CA ILE A 93 -4.71 -7.38 -4.45
C ILE A 93 -6.07 -8.03 -4.21
N ARG A 94 -6.35 -8.42 -2.97
CA ARG A 94 -7.64 -8.99 -2.58
C ARG A 94 -8.59 -7.87 -2.13
N PHE A 95 -9.71 -7.72 -2.83
CA PHE A 95 -10.72 -6.67 -2.61
C PHE A 95 -11.88 -7.10 -1.69
N ASP A 96 -11.81 -8.28 -1.08
CA ASP A 96 -12.96 -8.93 -0.41
C ASP A 96 -13.22 -8.45 1.02
N THR A 97 -12.60 -7.36 1.48
CA THR A 97 -12.78 -6.89 2.86
C THR A 97 -12.91 -5.37 2.94
N ASP A 98 -13.76 -4.89 3.86
CA ASP A 98 -13.78 -3.51 4.37
C ASP A 98 -12.45 -3.10 5.06
N GLU A 99 -11.43 -3.96 4.99
CA GLU A 99 -10.17 -3.89 5.73
C GLU A 99 -9.04 -3.17 4.97
N GLY A 100 -9.26 -2.62 3.78
CA GLY A 100 -8.22 -1.88 3.06
C GLY A 100 -7.23 -2.76 2.27
N VAL A 101 -6.22 -2.13 1.64
CA VAL A 101 -5.19 -2.79 0.83
C VAL A 101 -3.95 -3.05 1.69
N ALA A 102 -3.53 -4.31 1.82
CA ALA A 102 -2.26 -4.64 2.46
C ALA A 102 -1.09 -4.24 1.55
N ALA A 103 -0.16 -3.44 2.07
CA ALA A 103 0.98 -2.91 1.33
C ALA A 103 2.30 -3.18 2.06
N TYR A 104 3.34 -3.46 1.28
CA TYR A 104 4.73 -3.51 1.71
C TYR A 104 5.48 -2.42 0.94
N ILE A 105 5.82 -1.34 1.62
CA ILE A 105 6.46 -0.18 1.02
C ILE A 105 7.96 -0.26 1.29
N PRO A 106 8.82 -0.35 0.26
CA PRO A 106 10.26 -0.37 0.41
C PRO A 106 10.75 0.96 0.98
N THR A 107 11.60 0.90 2.00
CA THR A 107 12.18 2.11 2.59
C THR A 107 13.51 2.51 1.95
N GLN A 108 14.11 1.62 1.14
CA GLN A 108 15.49 1.75 0.64
C GLN A 108 16.55 1.82 1.76
N ARG A 109 16.15 1.55 3.01
CA ARG A 109 17.02 1.43 4.18
C ARG A 109 17.25 -0.04 4.48
N HIS A 110 18.40 -0.33 5.04
CA HIS A 110 18.78 -1.67 5.41
C HIS A 110 18.88 -1.83 6.92
N ILE A 111 18.98 -3.07 7.39
CA ILE A 111 19.19 -3.38 8.80
C ILE A 111 20.45 -2.69 9.33
N SER A 112 21.51 -2.60 8.53
CA SER A 112 22.75 -1.93 8.95
C SER A 112 22.62 -0.42 9.18
N ASP A 113 21.56 0.22 8.64
CA ASP A 113 21.28 1.64 8.87
C ASP A 113 20.68 1.91 10.26
N ILE A 114 20.28 0.86 11.01
CA ILE A 114 19.66 1.00 12.32
C ILE A 114 20.72 1.41 13.36
N PRO A 115 20.53 2.52 14.11
CA PRO A 115 21.44 2.93 15.16
C PRO A 115 21.73 1.85 16.22
N ASP A 116 22.94 1.88 16.76
CA ASP A 116 23.37 0.92 17.80
C ASP A 116 22.61 1.09 19.11
N HIS A 117 22.23 2.31 19.47
CA HIS A 117 21.53 2.60 20.71
C HIS A 117 20.01 2.38 20.59
N PRO A 118 19.38 1.57 21.47
CA PRO A 118 17.95 1.21 21.34
C PRO A 118 16.97 2.38 21.27
N ARG A 119 17.23 3.45 22.03
CA ARG A 119 16.39 4.65 22.04
C ARG A 119 16.44 5.40 20.71
N GLU A 120 17.66 5.56 20.18
CA GLU A 120 17.90 6.22 18.89
C GLU A 120 17.35 5.38 17.75
N ALA A 121 17.54 4.05 17.81
CA ALA A 121 16.97 3.11 16.86
C ALA A 121 15.44 3.19 16.81
N ALA A 122 14.77 3.21 17.96
CA ALA A 122 13.31 3.34 18.00
C ALA A 122 12.81 4.69 17.45
N GLN A 123 13.51 5.79 17.74
CA GLN A 123 13.18 7.11 17.21
C GLN A 123 13.40 7.18 15.70
N TYR A 124 14.54 6.67 15.22
CA TYR A 124 14.89 6.56 13.80
C TYR A 124 13.84 5.75 13.04
N LEU A 125 13.52 4.54 13.50
CA LEU A 125 12.55 3.65 12.86
C LEU A 125 11.14 4.26 12.83
N ARG A 126 10.73 4.94 13.90
CA ARG A 126 9.43 5.64 13.92
C ARG A 126 9.39 6.83 12.96
N ALA A 127 10.48 7.60 12.88
CA ALA A 127 10.59 8.70 11.92
C ALA A 127 10.56 8.17 10.49
N LEU A 128 11.31 7.09 10.21
CA LEU A 128 11.32 6.43 8.91
C LEU A 128 9.93 5.97 8.48
N VAL A 129 9.16 5.32 9.36
CA VAL A 129 7.77 4.93 9.06
C VAL A 129 6.94 6.16 8.72
N LYS A 130 7.04 7.22 9.52
CA LYS A 130 6.28 8.44 9.28
C LYS A 130 6.61 9.06 7.92
N ASP A 131 7.89 9.27 7.63
CA ASP A 131 8.35 9.90 6.39
C ASP A 131 7.90 9.09 5.17
N ILE A 132 8.06 7.76 5.21
CA ILE A 132 7.65 6.87 4.11
C ILE A 132 6.12 6.89 3.91
N MET A 133 5.35 6.94 4.99
CA MET A 133 3.88 7.02 4.89
C MET A 133 3.41 8.39 4.41
N ASP A 134 4.05 9.47 4.86
CA ASP A 134 3.77 10.84 4.40
C ASP A 134 4.03 10.94 2.89
N ASP A 135 5.21 10.51 2.42
CA ASP A 135 5.57 10.47 0.99
C ASP A 135 4.60 9.61 0.17
N PHE A 136 4.21 8.44 0.71
CA PHE A 136 3.27 7.53 0.06
C PHE A 136 1.90 8.18 -0.11
N TYR A 137 1.34 8.77 0.95
CA TYR A 137 0.03 9.40 0.89
C TYR A 137 0.03 10.67 0.04
N GLU A 138 1.11 11.45 0.05
CA GLU A 138 1.29 12.59 -0.85
C GLU A 138 1.27 12.12 -2.31
N THR A 139 2.03 11.06 -2.65
CA THR A 139 2.05 10.50 -4.00
C THR A 139 0.67 9.98 -4.43
N VAL A 140 -0.05 9.26 -3.56
CA VAL A 140 -1.41 8.79 -3.84
C VAL A 140 -2.34 9.97 -4.12
N GLN A 141 -2.24 11.03 -3.30
CA GLN A 141 -3.05 12.23 -3.45
C GLN A 141 -2.75 12.96 -4.76
N ASP A 142 -1.48 13.12 -5.13
CA ASP A 142 -1.07 13.75 -6.39
C ASP A 142 -1.60 13.00 -7.62
N VAL A 143 -1.50 11.66 -7.60
CA VAL A 143 -2.03 10.80 -8.67
C VAL A 143 -3.55 10.93 -8.76
N GLU A 144 -4.24 10.92 -7.63
CA GLU A 144 -5.70 11.08 -7.54
C GLU A 144 -6.14 12.48 -8.02
N ASP A 145 -5.44 13.54 -7.63
CA ASP A 145 -5.74 14.91 -8.00
C ASP A 145 -5.53 15.15 -9.50
N TYR A 146 -4.46 14.60 -10.07
CA TYR A 146 -4.22 14.68 -11.51
C TYR A 146 -5.26 13.87 -12.30
N PHE A 147 -5.74 12.74 -11.76
CA PHE A 147 -6.87 12.01 -12.34
C PHE A 147 -8.13 12.87 -12.33
N TRP A 148 -8.49 13.45 -11.18
CA TRP A 148 -9.69 14.25 -11.05
C TRP A 148 -9.63 15.53 -11.87
N PHE A 149 -8.45 16.14 -12.03
CA PHE A 149 -8.24 17.22 -12.96
C PHE A 149 -8.60 16.82 -14.40
N ALA A 150 -8.10 15.67 -14.88
CA ALA A 150 -8.42 15.15 -16.21
C ALA A 150 -9.89 14.72 -16.36
N ALA A 151 -10.47 14.12 -15.32
CA ALA A 151 -11.85 13.64 -15.32
C ALA A 151 -12.86 14.81 -15.36
N ARG A 152 -12.56 15.93 -14.69
CA ARG A 152 -13.38 17.16 -14.72
C ARG A 152 -13.50 17.74 -16.12
N GLN A 153 -12.42 17.69 -16.92
CA GLN A 153 -12.46 18.11 -18.33
C GLN A 153 -13.40 17.25 -19.19
N ARG A 154 -13.73 16.04 -18.72
CA ARG A 154 -14.68 15.12 -19.36
C ARG A 154 -16.06 15.12 -18.68
N GLY A 155 -16.32 16.07 -17.79
CA GLY A 155 -17.61 16.25 -17.12
C GLY A 155 -17.84 15.35 -15.90
N PHE A 156 -16.78 14.79 -15.32
CA PHE A 156 -16.87 13.97 -14.10
C PHE A 156 -16.22 14.67 -12.91
N SER A 157 -16.92 14.69 -11.78
CA SER A 157 -16.40 15.11 -10.48
C SER A 157 -16.70 14.03 -9.43
N PRO A 158 -16.03 14.04 -8.27
CA PRO A 158 -16.33 13.11 -7.19
C PRO A 158 -17.83 13.08 -6.83
N GLU A 159 -18.46 14.25 -6.76
CA GLU A 159 -19.90 14.39 -6.45
C GLU A 159 -20.77 13.79 -7.56
N ILE A 160 -20.44 14.03 -8.83
CA ILE A 160 -21.18 13.48 -9.96
C ILE A 160 -21.08 11.95 -9.96
N VAL A 161 -19.90 11.40 -9.71
CA VAL A 161 -19.68 9.95 -9.66
C VAL A 161 -20.40 9.32 -8.46
N ALA A 162 -20.42 10.00 -7.31
CA ALA A 162 -21.20 9.56 -6.15
C ALA A 162 -22.72 9.51 -6.45
N ARG A 163 -23.27 10.54 -7.11
CA ARG A 163 -24.67 10.56 -7.53
C ARG A 163 -24.98 9.53 -8.62
N MET A 164 -24.03 9.29 -9.53
CA MET A 164 -24.11 8.21 -10.52
C MET A 164 -24.20 6.84 -9.85
N ALA A 165 -23.37 6.60 -8.82
CA ALA A 165 -23.36 5.33 -8.10
C ALA A 165 -24.70 5.04 -7.40
N ARG A 166 -25.27 6.06 -6.75
CA ARG A 166 -26.61 6.04 -6.14
C ARG A 166 -27.78 5.98 -7.12
N LYS A 167 -27.50 5.91 -8.43
CA LYS A 167 -28.48 5.88 -9.52
C LYS A 167 -29.46 7.06 -9.50
N GLU A 168 -29.01 8.25 -9.08
CA GLU A 168 -29.87 9.43 -9.00
C GLU A 168 -30.39 9.84 -10.40
N PRO A 169 -31.70 10.20 -10.51
CA PRO A 169 -32.28 10.64 -11.78
C PRO A 169 -31.51 11.82 -12.41
N GLY A 170 -31.21 11.73 -13.71
CA GLY A 170 -30.43 12.74 -14.43
C GLY A 170 -28.91 12.63 -14.27
N TYR A 171 -28.43 11.87 -13.27
CA TYR A 171 -27.01 11.57 -13.08
C TYR A 171 -26.62 10.20 -13.63
N TYR A 172 -27.52 9.22 -13.58
CA TYR A 172 -27.27 7.85 -14.01
C TYR A 172 -27.71 7.55 -15.45
N SER A 173 -26.78 7.01 -16.25
CA SER A 173 -27.06 6.30 -17.49
C SER A 173 -25.94 5.30 -17.79
N TYR A 174 -26.25 4.22 -18.50
CA TYR A 174 -25.25 3.20 -18.86
C TYR A 174 -24.10 3.79 -19.68
N ASP A 175 -24.41 4.64 -20.66
CA ASP A 175 -23.42 5.34 -21.47
C ASP A 175 -22.50 6.24 -20.62
N ARG A 176 -23.05 6.95 -19.63
CA ARG A 176 -22.24 7.81 -18.75
C ARG A 176 -21.29 7.01 -17.86
N ILE A 177 -21.71 5.83 -17.37
CA ILE A 177 -20.83 4.92 -16.62
C ILE A 177 -19.70 4.43 -17.52
N GLN A 178 -20.02 3.94 -18.72
CA GLN A 178 -18.98 3.47 -19.65
C GLN A 178 -17.98 4.58 -20.03
N ARG A 179 -18.45 5.81 -20.20
CA ARG A 179 -17.56 6.95 -20.46
C ARG A 179 -16.60 7.18 -19.29
N PHE A 180 -17.09 7.15 -18.05
CA PHE A 180 -16.26 7.28 -16.85
C PHE A 180 -15.23 6.15 -16.76
N GLU A 181 -15.65 4.90 -16.98
CA GLU A 181 -14.76 3.75 -17.03
C GLU A 181 -13.65 3.91 -18.07
N ARG A 182 -13.97 4.42 -19.27
CA ARG A 182 -12.95 4.73 -20.30
C ARG A 182 -12.00 5.83 -19.86
N VAL A 183 -12.45 6.84 -19.09
CA VAL A 183 -11.54 7.85 -18.52
C VAL A 183 -10.54 7.19 -17.58
N MET A 184 -11.03 6.38 -16.64
CA MET A 184 -10.17 5.67 -15.69
C MET A 184 -9.18 4.75 -16.42
N GLN A 185 -9.64 3.96 -17.40
CA GLN A 185 -8.78 3.08 -18.21
C GLN A 185 -7.75 3.84 -19.06
N SER A 186 -8.05 5.06 -19.50
CA SER A 186 -7.11 5.87 -20.27
C SER A 186 -6.01 6.50 -19.41
N TYR A 187 -6.26 6.61 -18.10
CA TYR A 187 -5.39 7.31 -17.18
C TYR A 187 -4.55 6.34 -16.33
N PHE A 188 -5.19 5.34 -15.74
CA PHE A 188 -4.51 4.31 -14.97
C PHE A 188 -3.98 3.24 -15.91
N SER A 189 -2.70 2.91 -15.77
CA SER A 189 -2.02 1.94 -16.63
C SER A 189 -2.43 0.49 -16.32
N VAL A 190 -3.04 0.29 -15.15
CA VAL A 190 -3.63 -0.98 -14.72
C VAL A 190 -4.89 -1.26 -15.54
N LYS A 191 -4.89 -2.36 -16.30
CA LYS A 191 -6.10 -2.88 -16.95
C LYS A 191 -6.96 -3.55 -15.90
N PHE A 192 -7.93 -2.84 -15.32
CA PHE A 192 -8.93 -3.44 -14.45
C PHE A 192 -10.26 -3.64 -15.21
N ARG A 193 -10.94 -4.75 -14.92
CA ARG A 193 -12.35 -4.95 -15.22
C ARG A 193 -13.12 -4.74 -13.92
N VAL A 194 -14.04 -3.78 -13.90
CA VAL A 194 -14.96 -3.60 -12.77
C VAL A 194 -15.99 -4.72 -12.85
N HIS A 195 -15.87 -5.73 -12.00
CA HIS A 195 -16.90 -6.75 -11.84
C HIS A 195 -17.92 -6.24 -10.82
N ARG A 196 -19.20 -6.11 -11.22
CA ARG A 196 -20.27 -5.91 -10.24
C ARG A 196 -20.37 -7.15 -9.36
N SER A 197 -20.61 -6.99 -8.07
CA SER A 197 -20.78 -8.08 -7.09
C SER A 197 -21.83 -9.12 -7.51
N GLU A 198 -22.77 -8.74 -8.39
CA GLU A 198 -23.74 -9.64 -9.03
C GLU A 198 -23.12 -10.66 -10.01
N SER A 199 -21.83 -10.55 -10.33
CA SER A 199 -21.13 -11.41 -11.31
C SER A 199 -20.35 -12.58 -10.69
N LYS A 200 -20.40 -12.79 -9.36
CA LYS A 200 -19.69 -13.88 -8.69
C LYS A 200 -20.67 -14.83 -7.98
N LEU A 201 -21.44 -15.57 -8.76
CA LEU A 201 -22.10 -16.80 -8.33
C LEU A 201 -22.12 -17.76 -9.52
N ALA A 202 -20.95 -18.31 -9.84
CA ALA A 202 -20.79 -19.52 -10.63
C ALA A 202 -19.38 -20.06 -10.36
N TRP A 203 -19.22 -20.73 -9.23
CA TRP A 203 -18.24 -21.81 -9.14
C TRP A 203 -19.03 -23.08 -9.48
N GLU A 204 -18.86 -23.55 -10.71
CA GLU A 204 -19.31 -24.90 -11.12
C GLU A 204 -18.39 -25.96 -10.52
N GLU A 205 -19.00 -27.14 -10.32
CA GLU A 205 -18.62 -28.41 -9.68
C GLU A 205 -17.14 -28.85 -9.68
#